data_AF-A0A971HXA0-F1
#
_entry.id   AF-A0A971HXA0-F1
#
_cell.length_a   1.000
_cell.length_b   1.000
_cell.length_c   1.000
_cell.angle_alpha   90.00
_cell.angle_beta   90.00
_cell.angle_gamma   90.00
#
_symmetry.space_group_name_H-M   'P 1'
#
loop_
_entity.id
_entity.type
_entity.pdbx_description
1 polymer ?
#
loop_
_entity_poly.entity_id
_entity_poly.type
_entity_poly.pdbx_seq_one_letter_code
_entity_poly.pdbx_strand_id
1 'polypeptide(L)'
;SGQYFQNLPLTLEAVPAQGYRFSHWEIFGFKLTEEQKTQSKLEIVPTANLFAKAIMVKMPEIPAEEFKIISEGNFDVYLKDNQLIYASQNCSQSETETRFFLHIQPKNKDNLPKERKEYGFDNLDFSFSQGGVRLQTGCVIIRKLPSYPIQRITTGQFNKDGHIWKGSYEFANNPGN
;
A
#
# COMPACT_ATOMS: atom_id res chain seq x y z
N SER A 1 14.11 30.39 -13.79
CA SER A 1 15.54 30.23 -13.45
C SER A 1 15.81 30.94 -12.13
N GLY A 2 16.78 30.47 -11.34
CA GLY A 2 17.25 31.16 -10.14
C GLY A 2 18.71 31.58 -10.33
N GLN A 3 19.16 32.57 -9.56
CA GLN A 3 20.56 32.96 -9.48
C GLN A 3 21.14 32.50 -8.15
N TYR A 4 22.27 31.81 -8.20
CA TYR A 4 22.95 31.26 -7.04
C TYR A 4 24.44 31.52 -7.15
N PHE A 5 25.11 31.69 -6.02
CA PHE A 5 26.56 31.85 -6.00
C PHE A 5 27.24 30.52 -6.31
N GLN A 6 28.26 30.57 -7.16
CA GLN A 6 29.11 29.42 -7.45
C GLN A 6 29.90 29.00 -6.21
N ASN A 7 30.31 27.73 -6.17
CA ASN A 7 31.10 27.13 -5.10
C ASN A 7 30.43 27.12 -3.71
N LEU A 8 29.12 27.39 -3.64
CA LEU A 8 28.33 27.20 -2.42
C LEU A 8 27.41 25.99 -2.58
N PRO A 9 27.14 25.24 -1.48
CA PRO A 9 26.15 24.19 -1.48
C PRO A 9 24.78 24.69 -1.92
N LEU A 10 24.17 23.95 -2.85
CA LEU A 10 22.82 24.15 -3.33
C LEU A 10 22.03 22.87 -3.11
N THR A 11 20.87 23.01 -2.47
CA THR A 11 19.90 21.93 -2.31
C THR A 11 18.73 22.14 -3.27
N LEU A 12 18.44 21.12 -4.07
CA LEU A 12 17.25 21.05 -4.91
C LEU A 12 16.33 19.97 -4.35
N GLU A 13 15.04 20.24 -4.31
CA GLU A 13 14.03 19.28 -3.88
C GLU A 13 12.96 19.12 -4.97
N ALA A 14 12.76 17.87 -5.39
CA ALA A 14 11.73 17.50 -6.34
C ALA A 14 10.44 17.19 -5.56
N VAL A 15 9.45 18.07 -5.67
CA VAL A 15 8.11 17.88 -5.08
C VAL A 15 7.15 17.43 -6.18
N PRO A 16 6.73 16.15 -6.24
CA PRO A 16 5.79 15.67 -7.25
C PRO A 16 4.39 16.25 -7.03
N ALA A 17 3.68 16.53 -8.13
CA ALA A 17 2.24 16.77 -8.06
C ALA A 17 1.48 15.48 -7.73
N GLN A 18 0.24 15.62 -7.26
CA GLN A 18 -0.64 14.47 -6.99
C GLN A 18 -0.74 13.54 -8.22
N GLY A 19 -0.61 12.24 -7.98
CA GLY A 19 -0.63 11.23 -9.05
C GLY A 19 0.68 11.08 -9.82
N TYR A 20 1.75 11.75 -9.40
CA TYR A 20 3.10 11.59 -9.95
C TYR A 20 4.08 11.19 -8.85
N ARG A 21 5.18 10.55 -9.25
CA ARG A 21 6.33 10.28 -8.37
C ARG A 21 7.62 10.75 -9.03
N PHE A 22 8.60 11.13 -8.21
CA PHE A 22 9.94 11.40 -8.69
C PHE A 22 10.55 10.15 -9.32
N SER A 23 11.26 10.33 -10.43
CA SER A 23 12.02 9.27 -11.10
C SER A 23 13.51 9.52 -10.98
N HIS A 24 14.01 10.61 -11.55
CA HIS A 24 15.43 10.94 -11.52
C HIS A 24 15.71 12.40 -11.88
N TRP A 25 16.95 12.84 -11.67
CA TRP A 25 17.45 14.14 -12.13
C TRP A 25 18.15 14.04 -13.49
N GLU A 26 17.89 15.02 -14.36
CA GLU A 26 18.69 15.31 -15.55
C GLU A 26 19.38 16.66 -15.35
N ILE A 27 20.71 16.68 -15.34
CA ILE A 27 21.49 17.91 -15.20
C ILE A 27 22.50 18.07 -16.32
N PHE A 28 22.45 19.22 -16.98
CA PHE A 28 23.46 19.65 -17.96
C PHE A 28 24.46 20.58 -17.29
N GLY A 29 25.75 20.32 -17.48
CA GLY A 29 26.84 21.11 -16.89
C GLY A 29 27.31 20.64 -15.51
N PHE A 30 26.73 19.57 -14.97
CA PHE A 30 27.15 18.95 -13.71
C PHE A 30 27.00 17.43 -13.79
N LYS A 31 28.03 16.67 -13.41
CA LYS A 31 27.99 15.20 -13.43
C LYS A 31 27.52 14.67 -12.08
N LEU A 32 26.34 14.06 -12.06
CA LEU A 32 25.80 13.39 -10.88
C LEU A 32 26.36 11.97 -10.73
N THR A 33 26.45 11.50 -9.48
CA THR A 33 26.60 10.07 -9.18
C THR A 33 25.28 9.34 -9.43
N GLU A 34 25.33 8.01 -9.60
CA GLU A 34 24.10 7.21 -9.77
C GLU A 34 23.18 7.30 -8.56
N GLU A 35 23.74 7.39 -7.35
CA GLU A 35 22.96 7.61 -6.13
C GLU A 35 22.23 8.96 -6.17
N GLN A 36 22.95 10.04 -6.46
CA GLN A 36 22.39 11.39 -6.55
C GLN A 36 21.26 11.51 -7.58
N LYS A 37 21.34 10.76 -8.69
CA LYS A 37 20.27 10.76 -9.70
C LYS A 37 18.94 10.25 -9.15
N THR A 38 18.96 9.39 -8.14
CA THR A 38 17.75 8.69 -7.62
C THR A 38 17.18 9.29 -6.33
N GLN A 39 17.88 10.26 -5.72
CA GLN A 39 17.41 10.96 -4.53
C GLN A 39 16.53 12.16 -4.92
N SER A 40 15.32 12.24 -4.35
CA SER A 40 14.40 13.37 -4.61
C SER A 40 14.91 14.70 -4.05
N LYS A 41 15.76 14.63 -3.02
CA LYS A 41 16.55 15.76 -2.51
C LYS A 41 17.97 15.61 -3.04
N LEU A 42 18.44 16.64 -3.73
CA LEU A 42 19.75 16.66 -4.37
C LEU A 42 20.60 17.78 -3.78
N GLU A 43 21.78 17.43 -3.29
CA GLU A 43 22.77 18.37 -2.76
C GLU A 43 23.98 18.41 -3.70
N ILE A 44 24.29 19.59 -4.24
CA ILE A 44 25.38 19.82 -5.20
C ILE A 44 26.15 21.10 -4.89
N VAL A 45 27.38 21.20 -5.38
CA VAL A 45 28.21 22.41 -5.30
C VAL A 45 28.58 22.82 -6.73
N PRO A 46 27.77 23.67 -7.39
CA PRO A 46 28.01 24.02 -8.79
C PRO A 46 29.18 25.00 -8.93
N THR A 47 30.08 24.70 -9.87
CA THR A 47 31.23 25.57 -10.23
C THR A 47 30.97 26.37 -11.51
N ALA A 48 29.87 26.09 -12.21
CA ALA A 48 29.46 26.73 -13.44
C ALA A 48 27.93 26.76 -13.56
N ASN A 49 27.42 27.47 -14.57
CA ASN A 49 25.99 27.46 -14.88
C ASN A 49 25.53 26.06 -15.28
N LEU A 50 24.36 25.65 -14.79
CA LEU A 50 23.75 24.35 -15.09
C LEU A 50 22.27 24.49 -15.41
N PHE A 51 21.72 23.46 -16.02
CA PHE A 51 20.29 23.29 -16.20
C PHE A 51 19.87 21.99 -15.53
N ALA A 52 19.04 22.07 -14.48
CA ALA A 52 18.53 20.92 -13.76
C ALA A 52 17.04 20.71 -14.07
N LYS A 53 16.66 19.46 -14.31
CA LYS A 53 15.28 19.01 -14.44
C LYS A 53 15.04 17.82 -13.51
N ALA A 54 13.98 17.90 -12.71
CA ALA A 54 13.43 16.72 -12.03
C ALA A 54 12.46 16.02 -12.98
N ILE A 55 12.71 14.75 -13.26
CA ILE A 55 11.82 13.93 -14.08
C ILE A 55 10.80 13.28 -13.15
N MET A 56 9.53 13.60 -13.39
CA MET A 56 8.39 13.01 -12.69
C MET A 56 7.70 12.02 -13.61
N VAL A 57 7.29 10.88 -13.08
CA VAL A 57 6.51 9.88 -13.81
C VAL A 57 5.11 9.80 -13.24
N LYS A 58 4.10 9.76 -14.11
CA LYS A 58 2.71 9.54 -13.70
C LYS A 58 2.63 8.17 -13.03
N MET A 59 2.11 8.14 -11.82
CA MET A 59 1.79 6.87 -11.16
C MET A 59 0.65 6.22 -11.94
N PRO A 60 0.69 4.89 -12.15
CA PRO A 60 -0.43 4.21 -12.77
C PRO A 60 -1.69 4.49 -11.92
N GLU A 61 -2.69 5.12 -12.56
CA GLU A 61 -4.02 5.25 -11.99
C GLU A 61 -4.59 3.84 -12.00
N ILE A 62 -4.70 3.21 -10.83
CA ILE A 62 -5.32 1.90 -10.74
C ILE A 62 -6.83 2.13 -10.90
N PRO A 63 -7.49 1.55 -11.93
CA PRO A 63 -8.91 1.79 -12.14
C PRO A 63 -9.69 1.39 -10.89
N ALA A 64 -10.50 2.32 -10.36
CA ALA A 64 -11.30 2.06 -9.16
C ALA A 64 -12.29 0.89 -9.39
N GLU A 65 -12.70 0.66 -10.63
CA GLU A 65 -13.60 -0.42 -11.05
C GLU A 65 -13.03 -1.83 -10.84
N GLU A 66 -11.71 -1.97 -10.68
CA GLU A 66 -11.08 -3.27 -10.42
C GLU A 66 -11.09 -3.67 -8.94
N PHE A 67 -11.40 -2.74 -8.04
CA PHE A 67 -11.42 -2.99 -6.60
C PHE A 67 -12.85 -3.16 -6.09
N LYS A 68 -13.09 -4.30 -5.47
CA LYS A 68 -14.31 -4.51 -4.69
C LYS A 68 -14.08 -3.99 -3.28
N ILE A 69 -14.85 -2.99 -2.89
CA ILE A 69 -14.79 -2.45 -1.53
C ILE A 69 -15.45 -3.45 -0.58
N ILE A 70 -14.72 -3.87 0.45
CA ILE A 70 -15.20 -4.75 1.54
C ILE A 70 -15.61 -3.91 2.76
N SER A 71 -14.88 -2.84 3.03
CA SER A 71 -15.09 -1.94 4.17
C SER A 71 -14.52 -0.57 3.85
N GLU A 72 -15.15 0.46 4.40
CA GLU A 72 -14.60 1.82 4.49
C GLU A 72 -14.50 2.21 5.97
N GLY A 73 -13.49 2.97 6.37
CA GLY A 73 -13.31 3.39 7.76
C GLY A 73 -11.85 3.53 8.20
N ASN A 74 -11.52 3.06 9.42
CA ASN A 74 -10.16 3.14 9.96
C ASN A 74 -9.11 2.54 9.00
N PHE A 75 -9.43 1.38 8.43
CA PHE A 75 -8.80 0.90 7.22
C PHE A 75 -9.88 0.64 6.19
N ASP A 76 -9.74 1.25 5.02
CA ASP A 76 -10.47 0.82 3.85
C ASP A 76 -9.91 -0.52 3.41
N VAL A 77 -10.80 -1.44 3.06
CA VAL A 77 -10.43 -2.80 2.63
C VAL A 77 -10.92 -3.03 1.22
N TYR A 78 -9.98 -3.32 0.33
CA TYR A 78 -10.23 -3.59 -1.07
C TYR A 78 -9.88 -5.03 -1.40
N LEU A 79 -10.73 -5.67 -2.18
CA LEU A 79 -10.47 -6.97 -2.80
C LEU A 79 -10.15 -6.75 -4.28
N LYS A 80 -8.99 -7.25 -4.68
CA LYS A 80 -8.58 -7.32 -6.08
C LYS A 80 -7.87 -8.64 -6.34
N ASP A 81 -8.22 -9.27 -7.45
CA ASP A 81 -7.73 -10.59 -7.84
C ASP A 81 -7.95 -11.61 -6.70
N ASN A 82 -6.86 -12.05 -6.05
CA ASN A 82 -6.86 -12.96 -4.92
C ASN A 82 -6.15 -12.33 -3.70
N GLN A 83 -6.30 -11.02 -3.51
CA GLN A 83 -5.63 -10.25 -2.47
C GLN A 83 -6.59 -9.27 -1.80
N LEU A 84 -6.38 -9.08 -0.50
CA LEU A 84 -6.95 -7.99 0.27
C LEU A 84 -5.89 -6.91 0.48
N ILE A 85 -6.31 -5.67 0.27
CA ILE A 85 -5.51 -4.48 0.50
C ILE A 85 -6.21 -3.68 1.58
N TYR A 86 -5.53 -3.50 2.71
CA TYR A 86 -5.97 -2.64 3.80
C TYR A 86 -5.22 -1.33 3.66
N ALA A 87 -5.92 -0.21 3.51
CA ALA A 87 -5.32 1.10 3.37
C ALA A 87 -5.90 2.06 4.39
N SER A 88 -5.04 2.85 5.02
CA SER A 88 -5.46 3.90 5.96
C SER A 88 -4.62 5.14 5.73
N GLN A 89 -5.27 6.29 5.59
CA GLN A 89 -4.58 7.58 5.53
C GLN A 89 -4.14 7.96 6.95
N ASN A 90 -2.89 8.41 7.10
CA ASN A 90 -2.36 8.89 8.39
C ASN A 90 -2.49 7.90 9.57
N CYS A 91 -2.39 6.60 9.30
CA CYS A 91 -2.39 5.55 10.32
C CYS A 91 -1.46 5.85 11.52
N SER A 92 -2.05 5.86 12.71
CA SER A 92 -1.33 6.02 13.97
C SER A 92 -0.50 4.77 14.31
N GLN A 93 0.39 4.90 15.30
CA GLN A 93 1.15 3.76 15.81
C GLN A 93 0.24 2.70 16.44
N SER A 94 -0.70 3.12 17.28
CA SER A 94 -1.66 2.24 17.94
C SER A 94 -2.54 1.47 16.96
N GLU A 95 -2.95 2.09 15.84
CA GLU A 95 -3.70 1.40 14.79
C GLU A 95 -2.91 0.27 14.14
N THR A 96 -1.59 0.45 13.94
CA THR A 96 -0.75 -0.62 13.38
C THR A 96 -0.36 -1.69 14.41
N GLU A 97 -0.38 -1.37 15.70
CA GLU A 97 -0.11 -2.34 16.76
C GLU A 97 -1.36 -3.19 17.08
N THR A 98 -2.53 -2.68 16.71
CA THR A 98 -3.80 -3.38 16.89
C THR A 98 -3.92 -4.55 15.93
N ARG A 99 -4.34 -5.72 16.46
CA ARG A 99 -4.43 -6.97 15.72
C ARG A 99 -5.59 -6.94 14.71
N PHE A 100 -5.35 -7.53 13.55
CA PHE A 100 -6.34 -7.71 12.49
C PHE A 100 -6.87 -9.13 12.54
N PHE A 101 -8.18 -9.28 12.34
CA PHE A 101 -8.77 -10.59 12.10
C PHE A 101 -9.10 -10.78 10.63
N LEU A 102 -8.98 -12.01 10.14
CA LEU A 102 -9.35 -12.38 8.78
C LEU A 102 -9.93 -13.78 8.78
N HIS A 103 -11.26 -13.85 8.68
CA HIS A 103 -12.00 -15.10 8.64
C HIS A 103 -12.50 -15.38 7.21
N ILE A 104 -12.15 -16.55 6.69
CA ILE A 104 -12.49 -16.99 5.34
C ILE A 104 -13.45 -18.17 5.42
N GLN A 105 -14.66 -18.02 4.89
CA GLN A 105 -15.58 -19.13 4.72
C GLN A 105 -15.48 -19.64 3.28
N PRO A 106 -15.08 -20.90 3.05
CA PRO A 106 -15.01 -21.47 1.71
C PRO A 106 -16.40 -21.85 1.20
N LYS A 107 -16.54 -22.02 -0.13
CA LYS A 107 -17.76 -22.61 -0.71
C LYS A 107 -17.94 -24.08 -0.32
N ASN A 108 -16.84 -24.80 -0.12
CA ASN A 108 -16.84 -26.17 0.37
C ASN A 108 -15.90 -26.28 1.57
N LYS A 109 -16.41 -26.74 2.72
CA LYS A 109 -15.63 -26.93 3.96
C LYS A 109 -14.47 -27.92 3.79
N ASP A 110 -14.55 -28.83 2.83
CA ASP A 110 -13.47 -29.77 2.57
C ASP A 110 -12.19 -29.13 2.02
N ASN A 111 -12.30 -27.90 1.52
CA ASN A 111 -11.17 -27.11 1.06
C ASN A 111 -10.37 -26.49 2.21
N LEU A 112 -10.89 -26.54 3.45
CA LEU A 112 -10.17 -26.05 4.61
C LEU A 112 -9.01 -26.97 5.00
N PRO A 113 -7.96 -26.42 5.63
CA PRO A 113 -7.01 -27.22 6.41
C PRO A 113 -7.75 -28.15 7.38
N LYS A 114 -7.19 -29.34 7.65
CA LYS A 114 -7.87 -30.39 8.43
C LYS A 114 -8.35 -29.88 9.79
N GLU A 115 -7.51 -29.12 10.46
CA GLU A 115 -7.74 -28.47 11.75
C GLU A 115 -8.78 -27.35 11.72
N ARG A 116 -9.19 -26.88 10.54
CA ARG A 116 -10.20 -25.83 10.36
C ARG A 116 -11.56 -26.36 9.89
N LYS A 117 -11.62 -27.60 9.40
CA LYS A 117 -12.86 -28.21 8.88
C LYS A 117 -14.01 -28.21 9.89
N GLU A 118 -13.73 -28.49 11.15
CA GLU A 118 -14.74 -28.53 12.22
C GLU A 118 -15.39 -27.16 12.48
N TYR A 119 -14.62 -26.08 12.34
CA TYR A 119 -15.09 -24.70 12.54
C TYR A 119 -15.81 -24.14 11.32
N GLY A 120 -15.55 -24.70 10.13
CA GLY A 120 -16.19 -24.28 8.88
C GLY A 120 -15.69 -22.94 8.33
N PHE A 121 -14.61 -22.40 8.87
CA PHE A 121 -13.90 -21.22 8.35
C PHE A 121 -12.40 -21.31 8.65
N ASP A 122 -11.61 -20.63 7.85
CA ASP A 122 -10.19 -20.43 8.06
C ASP A 122 -9.94 -19.15 8.85
N ASN A 123 -9.07 -19.21 9.86
CA ASN A 123 -8.64 -18.04 10.62
C ASN A 123 -7.22 -17.68 10.19
N LEU A 124 -7.10 -16.53 9.53
CA LEU A 124 -5.88 -15.97 8.97
C LEU A 124 -5.52 -14.63 9.63
N ASP A 125 -5.85 -14.47 10.91
CA ASP A 125 -5.57 -13.27 11.69
C ASP A 125 -4.09 -12.87 11.61
N PHE A 126 -3.82 -11.57 11.64
CA PHE A 126 -2.48 -11.05 11.42
C PHE A 126 -2.20 -9.76 12.19
N SER A 127 -0.92 -9.42 12.31
CA SER A 127 -0.44 -8.11 12.78
C SER A 127 0.14 -7.30 11.61
N PHE A 128 0.26 -6.00 11.79
CA PHE A 128 0.86 -5.12 10.78
C PHE A 128 2.27 -5.53 10.37
N SER A 129 3.07 -6.07 11.29
CA SER A 129 4.42 -6.57 10.99
C SER A 129 4.46 -7.71 9.96
N GLN A 130 3.33 -8.37 9.68
CA GLN A 130 3.23 -9.51 8.76
C GLN A 130 2.84 -9.11 7.33
N GLY A 131 3.28 -7.93 6.88
CA GLY A 131 3.07 -7.45 5.49
C GLY A 131 2.58 -6.01 5.37
N GLY A 132 2.58 -5.25 6.46
CA GLY A 132 2.27 -3.82 6.49
C GLY A 132 3.47 -2.95 6.16
N VAL A 133 3.22 -1.89 5.41
CA VAL A 133 4.21 -0.89 5.00
C VAL A 133 3.70 0.49 5.39
N ARG A 134 4.55 1.27 6.06
CA ARG A 134 4.30 2.70 6.31
C ARG A 134 4.82 3.51 5.14
N LEU A 135 3.96 4.35 4.60
CA LEU A 135 4.24 5.34 3.57
C LEU A 135 4.18 6.73 4.22
N GLN A 136 4.71 7.75 3.53
CA GLN A 136 4.62 9.14 4.02
C GLN A 136 3.18 9.61 4.23
N THR A 137 2.23 9.06 3.48
CA THR A 137 0.81 9.46 3.45
C THR A 137 -0.11 8.51 4.22
N GLY A 138 0.41 7.43 4.83
CA GLY A 138 -0.43 6.45 5.51
C GLY A 138 0.17 5.05 5.57
N CYS A 139 -0.69 4.04 5.68
CA CYS A 139 -0.31 2.64 5.80
C CYS A 139 -1.03 1.77 4.79
N VAL A 140 -0.34 0.74 4.32
CA VAL A 140 -0.92 -0.30 3.47
C VAL A 140 -0.53 -1.68 3.99
N ILE A 141 -1.46 -2.63 4.00
CA ILE A 141 -1.21 -4.05 4.25
C ILE A 141 -1.77 -4.84 3.09
N ILE A 142 -0.98 -5.79 2.57
CA ILE A 142 -1.42 -6.67 1.49
C ILE A 142 -1.44 -8.11 1.99
N ARG A 143 -2.59 -8.78 1.83
CA ARG A 143 -2.80 -10.16 2.24
C ARG A 143 -3.28 -11.00 1.06
N LYS A 144 -2.54 -12.05 0.74
CA LYS A 144 -2.99 -13.06 -0.22
C LYS A 144 -4.10 -13.89 0.40
N LEU A 145 -5.15 -14.13 -0.38
CA LEU A 145 -6.22 -15.04 -0.03
C LEU A 145 -5.82 -16.48 -0.39
N PRO A 146 -6.41 -17.50 0.26
CA PRO A 146 -6.26 -18.89 -0.16
C PRO A 146 -6.71 -19.11 -1.60
N SER A 147 -6.20 -20.16 -2.25
CA SER A 147 -6.52 -20.48 -3.65
C SER A 147 -7.85 -21.21 -3.83
N TYR A 148 -8.45 -21.72 -2.75
CA TYR A 148 -9.72 -22.42 -2.82
C TYR A 148 -10.90 -21.46 -3.02
N PRO A 149 -12.02 -21.91 -3.61
CA PRO A 149 -13.21 -21.06 -3.78
C PRO A 149 -13.76 -20.55 -2.44
N ILE A 150 -13.85 -19.22 -2.32
CA ILE A 150 -14.34 -18.52 -1.13
C ILE A 150 -15.83 -18.18 -1.29
N GLN A 151 -16.61 -18.40 -0.24
CA GLN A 151 -18.01 -17.95 -0.13
C GLN A 151 -18.08 -16.58 0.51
N ARG A 152 -17.36 -16.36 1.61
CA ARG A 152 -17.41 -15.10 2.36
C ARG A 152 -16.06 -14.76 3.00
N ILE A 153 -15.76 -13.47 3.01
CA ILE A 153 -14.67 -12.86 3.78
C ILE A 153 -15.28 -12.03 4.89
N THR A 154 -14.72 -12.13 6.09
CA THR A 154 -15.00 -11.20 7.18
C THR A 154 -13.68 -10.76 7.79
N THR A 155 -13.48 -9.46 7.93
CA THR A 155 -12.20 -8.91 8.42
C THR A 155 -12.40 -7.63 9.20
N GLY A 156 -11.39 -7.23 9.95
CA GLY A 156 -11.43 -6.03 10.77
C GLY A 156 -10.26 -5.95 11.73
N GLN A 157 -10.40 -5.07 12.71
CA GLN A 157 -9.50 -5.01 13.86
C GLN A 157 -10.24 -5.32 15.15
N PHE A 158 -9.53 -5.89 16.10
CA PHE A 158 -10.08 -6.25 17.39
C PHE A 158 -9.07 -6.01 18.51
N ASN A 159 -9.60 -5.76 19.70
CA ASN A 159 -8.85 -5.66 20.93
C ASN A 159 -9.56 -6.47 22.04
N LYS A 160 -9.15 -6.29 23.29
CA LYS A 160 -9.75 -6.98 24.46
C LYS A 160 -11.23 -6.65 24.66
N ASP A 161 -11.69 -5.50 24.17
CA ASP A 161 -13.06 -4.99 24.32
C ASP A 161 -13.96 -5.43 23.15
N GLY A 162 -13.40 -6.10 22.13
CA GLY A 162 -14.12 -6.67 21.01
C GLY A 162 -13.63 -6.14 19.66
N HIS A 163 -14.51 -6.15 18.66
CA HIS A 163 -14.20 -5.61 17.34
C HIS A 163 -14.24 -4.08 17.38
N ILE A 164 -13.18 -3.46 16.87
CA ILE A 164 -13.09 -2.00 16.70
C ILE A 164 -13.85 -1.59 15.44
N TRP A 165 -13.64 -2.34 14.36
CA TRP A 165 -14.38 -2.21 13.11
C TRP A 165 -14.41 -3.55 12.39
N LYS A 166 -15.35 -3.71 11.46
CA LYS A 166 -15.58 -4.95 10.72
C LYS A 166 -16.13 -4.65 9.33
N GLY A 167 -15.59 -5.35 8.34
CA GLY A 167 -16.14 -5.45 6.99
C GLY A 167 -16.41 -6.90 6.60
N SER A 168 -17.27 -7.10 5.59
CA SER A 168 -17.47 -8.43 5.01
C SER A 168 -17.88 -8.35 3.55
N TYR A 169 -17.49 -9.37 2.79
CA TYR A 169 -17.85 -9.51 1.38
C TYR A 169 -18.30 -10.95 1.11
N GLU A 170 -19.45 -11.09 0.46
CA GLU A 170 -19.99 -12.37 0.01
C GLU A 170 -19.78 -12.51 -1.49
N PHE A 171 -19.15 -13.60 -1.90
CA PHE A 171 -18.98 -13.93 -3.31
C PHE A 171 -20.29 -14.51 -3.83
N ALA A 172 -20.71 -14.06 -5.02
CA ALA A 172 -21.85 -14.64 -5.69
C ALA A 172 -21.71 -16.17 -5.78
N ASN A 173 -22.76 -16.87 -5.37
CA ASN A 173 -22.95 -18.26 -5.72
C ASN A 173 -23.27 -18.27 -7.21
N ASN A 174 -22.28 -18.46 -8.08
CA ASN A 174 -22.57 -18.90 -9.45
C ASN A 174 -22.99 -20.37 -9.37
N PRO A 175 -24.26 -20.72 -9.63
CA PRO A 175 -24.65 -22.10 -9.81
C PRO A 175 -24.15 -22.52 -11.20
N GLY A 176 -22.94 -23.04 -11.29
CA GLY A 176 -22.40 -23.46 -12.59
C GLY A 176 -20.91 -23.79 -12.55
N ASN A 177 -20.62 -25.05 -12.23
CA ASN A 177 -19.71 -25.92 -12.97
C ASN A 177 -20.02 -27.36 -12.60
#